data_AF-A0AA44EQG9-F1
#
_entry.id   AF-A0AA44EQG9-F1
#
_cell.length_a   1.000
_cell.length_b   1.000
_cell.length_c   1.000
_cell.angle_alpha   90.00
_cell.angle_beta   90.00
_cell.angle_gamma   90.00
#
_symmetry.space_group_name_H-M   'P 1'
#
loop_
_entity.id
_entity.type
_entity.pdbx_description
1 polymer ?
#
loop_
_entity_poly.entity_id
_entity_poly.type
_entity_poly.pdbx_seq_one_letter_code
_entity_poly.pdbx_strand_id
1 'polypeptide(L)' 'MSERRSKNDGWIDHDGGACPVDENLRVEVISAKGWSITSEAWALKWRGVTKYRVVGAAA' A
#
# COMPACT_ATOMS: atom_id res chain seq x y z
N MET A 1 -29.60 -13.36 -1.55
CA MET A 1 -29.12 -12.10 -0.94
C MET A 1 -27.71 -11.88 -1.45
N SER A 2 -27.51 -10.94 -2.36
CA SER A 2 -26.20 -10.62 -2.92
C SER A 2 -25.37 -9.93 -1.85
N GLU A 3 -24.39 -10.63 -1.28
CA GLU A 3 -23.35 -10.03 -0.47
C GLU A 3 -22.56 -9.07 -1.36
N ARG A 4 -23.01 -7.81 -1.44
CA ARG A 4 -22.17 -6.70 -1.88
C ARG A 4 -21.08 -6.58 -0.84
N ARG A 5 -20.02 -7.39 -0.94
CA ARG A 5 -18.76 -7.15 -0.26
C ARG A 5 -18.36 -5.72 -0.62
N SER A 6 -18.54 -4.80 0.31
CA SER A 6 -18.02 -3.45 0.17
C SER A 6 -16.55 -3.57 -0.20
N LYS A 7 -16.22 -3.05 -1.38
CA LYS A 7 -14.88 -2.98 -1.97
C LYS A 7 -13.92 -2.20 -1.06
N ASN A 8 -13.48 -2.79 0.04
CA ASN A 8 -12.23 -2.42 0.69
C ASN A 8 -11.19 -3.41 0.15
N ASP A 9 -10.62 -3.05 -0.98
CA ASP A 9 -9.70 -3.78 -1.88
C ASP A 9 -8.33 -4.20 -1.26
N GLY A 10 -8.31 -4.48 0.05
CA GLY A 10 -7.09 -4.84 0.80
C GLY A 10 -6.17 -3.65 1.11
N TRP A 11 -6.65 -2.42 0.93
CA TRP A 11 -5.90 -1.20 1.24
C TRP A 11 -5.93 -0.87 2.73
N ILE A 12 -4.77 -0.57 3.27
CA ILE A 12 -4.53 -0.17 4.66
C ILE A 12 -4.17 1.31 4.64
N ASP A 13 -4.85 2.13 5.44
CA ASP A 13 -4.54 3.55 5.61
C ASP A 13 -3.18 3.74 6.30
N HIS A 14 -2.47 4.79 5.91
CA HIS A 14 -1.15 5.12 6.41
C HIS A 14 -1.01 6.64 6.52
N ASP A 15 -0.54 7.14 7.67
CA ASP A 15 -0.40 8.57 7.92
C ASP A 15 0.86 9.24 7.32
N GLY A 16 1.55 8.58 6.38
CA GLY A 16 2.84 9.01 5.85
C GLY A 16 3.96 9.05 6.90
N GLY A 17 4.84 8.04 6.90
CA GLY A 17 5.81 7.86 7.98
C GLY A 17 6.90 6.84 7.65
N ALA A 18 7.21 5.98 8.62
CA ALA A 18 8.10 4.84 8.42
C ALA A 18 7.41 3.71 7.66
N CYS A 19 8.19 2.83 7.03
CA CYS A 19 7.68 1.64 6.37
C CYS A 19 6.92 0.73 7.36
N PRO A 20 5.63 0.45 7.15
CA PRO A 20 4.81 -0.35 8.07
C PRO A 20 4.88 -1.86 7.78
N VAL A 21 5.59 -2.27 6.73
CA VAL A 21 5.74 -3.66 6.31
C VAL A 21 7.20 -4.07 6.27
N ASP A 22 7.45 -5.37 6.12
CA ASP A 22 8.79 -5.87 5.85
C ASP A 22 9.33 -5.24 4.55
N GLU A 23 10.58 -4.80 4.60
CA GLU A 23 11.25 -4.06 3.54
C GLU A 23 11.38 -4.89 2.25
N ASN A 24 11.40 -6.22 2.36
CA ASN A 24 11.46 -7.18 1.26
C ASN A 24 10.08 -7.57 0.70
N LEU A 25 9.02 -6.85 1.05
CA LEU A 25 7.70 -7.07 0.46
C LEU A 25 7.47 -6.12 -0.70
N ARG A 26 6.78 -6.63 -1.72
CA ARG A 26 6.26 -5.79 -2.79
C ARG A 26 4.93 -5.21 -2.35
N VAL A 27 4.82 -3.89 -2.42
CA VAL A 27 3.62 -3.15 -2.04
C VAL A 27 3.11 -2.29 -3.19
N GLU A 28 1.81 -2.06 -3.18
CA GLU A 28 1.20 -0.99 -3.93
C GLU A 28 0.83 0.12 -2.95
N VAL A 29 1.17 1.36 -3.27
CA VAL A 29 0.90 2.52 -2.42
C VAL A 29 0.10 3.56 -3.20
N ILE A 30 -0.76 4.28 -2.50
CA ILE A 30 -1.44 5.49 -2.99
C ILE A 30 -0.84 6.66 -2.23
N SER A 31 -0.45 7.70 -2.97
CA SER A 31 0.04 8.94 -2.38
C SER A 31 -1.10 9.89 -2.01
N ALA A 32 -0.81 10.89 -1.18
CA ALA A 32 -1.72 12.00 -0.90
C ALA A 32 -2.15 12.78 -2.17
N LYS A 33 -1.38 12.69 -3.25
CA LYS A 33 -1.71 13.32 -4.54
C LYS A 33 -2.63 12.45 -5.42
N GLY A 34 -3.01 11.26 -4.97
CA GLY A 34 -3.93 10.36 -5.66
C GLY A 34 -3.30 9.48 -6.74
N TRP A 35 -1.98 9.56 -6.98
CA TRP A 35 -1.28 8.59 -7.83
C TRP A 35 -0.91 7.34 -7.03
N SER A 36 -0.94 6.18 -7.69
CA SER A 36 -0.49 4.91 -7.15
C SER A 36 0.76 4.39 -7.84
N ILE A 37 1.56 3.62 -7.10
CA ILE A 37 2.74 2.92 -7.63
C ILE A 37 2.88 1.55 -6.98
N THR A 38 3.34 0.57 -7.74
CA THR A 38 3.79 -0.72 -7.20
C THR A 38 5.31 -0.77 -7.17
N SER A 39 5.89 -1.02 -6.00
CA SER A 39 7.34 -1.15 -5.85
C SER A 39 7.68 -1.99 -4.62
N GLU A 40 8.96 -2.26 -4.42
CA GLU A 40 9.44 -2.87 -3.18
C GLU A 40 9.35 -1.86 -2.02
N ALA A 41 9.00 -2.35 -0.84
CA ALA A 41 8.77 -1.51 0.33
C ALA A 41 10.03 -0.72 0.74
N TRP A 42 11.21 -1.32 0.61
CA TRP A 42 12.50 -0.67 0.87
C TRP A 42 12.82 0.48 -0.11
N ALA A 43 12.33 0.40 -1.34
CA ALA A 43 12.61 1.38 -2.39
C ALA A 43 11.70 2.62 -2.32
N LEU A 44 10.62 2.56 -1.53
CA LEU A 44 9.61 3.61 -1.46
C LEU A 44 9.92 4.65 -0.38
N LYS A 45 9.66 5.92 -0.71
CA LYS A 45 9.58 6.99 0.29
C LYS A 45 8.16 7.02 0.86
N TRP A 46 8.00 6.41 2.03
CA TRP A 46 6.72 6.33 2.75
C TRP A 46 6.20 7.68 3.25
N ARG A 47 7.04 8.71 3.27
CA ARG A 47 6.65 10.10 3.55
C ARG A 47 5.73 10.63 2.44
N GLY A 48 4.42 10.56 2.68
CA GLY A 48 3.38 11.01 1.74
C GLY A 48 2.53 9.89 1.14
N VAL A 49 2.76 8.64 1.54
CA VAL A 49 1.85 7.51 1.30
C VAL A 49 0.65 7.65 2.24
N THR A 50 -0.56 7.57 1.68
CA THR A 50 -1.83 7.63 2.41
C THR A 50 -2.49 6.28 2.57
N LYS A 51 -2.26 5.36 1.63
CA LYS A 51 -2.73 3.98 1.70
C LYS A 51 -1.70 3.04 1.09
N TYR A 52 -1.64 1.81 1.57
CA TYR A 52 -0.81 0.75 0.99
C TYR A 52 -1.51 -0.61 1.01
N ARG A 53 -1.05 -1.54 0.18
CA ARG A 53 -1.40 -2.96 0.27
C ARG A 53 -0.21 -3.81 -0.12
N VAL A 54 -0.08 -4.98 0.50
CA VAL A 54 0.95 -5.96 0.13
C VAL A 54 0.48 -6.76 -1.07
N VAL A 55 1.32 -6.82 -2.10
CA VAL A 55 1.02 -7.52 -3.36
C VAL A 55 1.73 -8.88 -3.44
N GLY A 56 2.79 -9.08 -2.66
CA GLY A 56 3.53 -10.34 -2.58
C GLY A 56 4.94 -10.16 -2.00
N ALA A 57 5.73 -11.23 -2.04
CA ALA A 57 7.16 -11.16 -1.74
C ALA A 57 7.91 -10.39 -2.84
N ALA A 58 8.95 -9.63 -2.48
CA ALA A 58 9.94 -9.17 -3.44
C ALA A 58 10.64 -10.39 -4.08
N ALA A 59 10.94 -10.28 -5.36
CA ALA A 59 11.57 -11.35 -6.15
C ALA A 59 13.09 -11.20 -6.16
#